data_AF-A0A0U2P1K5-F1
#
_entry.id   AF-A0A0U2P1K5-F1
#
_cell.length_a   1.000
_cell.length_b   1.000
_cell.length_c   1.000
_cell.angle_alpha   90.00
_cell.angle_beta   90.00
_cell.angle_gamma   90.00
#
_symmetry.space_group_name_H-M   'P 1'
#
loop_
_entity.id
_entity.type
_entity.pdbx_description
1 polymer ?
#
loop_
_entity_poly.entity_id
_entity_poly.type
_entity_poly.pdbx_seq_one_letter_code
_entity_poly.pdbx_strand_id
1 'polypeptide(L)'
;PYAGAAATDYLQLFGFVTLGYMWARMAKVALDKIAASGETAYLKTKLVTGRFFMERMLPETALHLARIQTGCGTTMELAAEAF
;
A
#
# COMPACT_ATOMS: atom_id res chain seq x y z
N PRO A 1 -13.74 18.32 13.89
CA PRO A 1 -12.56 17.44 13.66
C PRO A 1 -12.03 17.62 12.23
N TYR A 2 -10.82 18.16 12.08
CA TYR A 2 -10.26 18.57 10.79
C TYR A 2 -9.88 17.34 9.93
N ALA A 3 -10.82 16.88 9.09
CA ALA A 3 -10.62 15.75 8.19
C ALA A 3 -9.41 15.89 7.24
N GLY A 4 -8.96 17.13 6.99
CA GLY A 4 -7.80 17.41 6.14
C GLY A 4 -6.46 16.86 6.68
N ALA A 5 -6.30 16.75 8.00
CA ALA A 5 -5.04 16.29 8.59
C ALA A 5 -4.76 14.78 8.35
N ALA A 6 -5.80 13.99 8.10
CA ALA A 6 -5.69 12.55 7.82
C ALA A 6 -5.83 12.20 6.34
N ALA A 7 -6.17 13.18 5.48
CA ALA A 7 -6.51 12.93 4.08
C ALA A 7 -5.36 12.32 3.28
N THR A 8 -4.13 12.82 3.48
CA THR A 8 -2.93 12.34 2.79
C THR A 8 -2.58 10.91 3.18
N ASP A 9 -2.52 10.61 4.47
CA ASP A 9 -2.25 9.24 4.95
C ASP A 9 -3.34 8.26 4.50
N TYR A 10 -4.60 8.69 4.48
CA TYR A 10 -5.69 7.87 3.93
C TYR A 10 -5.50 7.59 2.43
N LEU A 11 -5.15 8.59 1.63
CA LEU A 11 -4.91 8.42 0.20
C LEU A 11 -3.76 7.45 -0.06
N GLN A 12 -2.67 7.56 0.71
CA GLN A 12 -1.51 6.65 0.58
C GLN A 12 -1.88 5.22 0.98
N LEU A 13 -2.55 5.03 2.13
CA LEU A 13 -3.05 3.73 2.56
C LEU A 13 -3.94 3.09 1.48
N PHE A 14 -4.91 3.85 0.96
CA PHE A 14 -5.81 3.37 -0.08
C PHE A 14 -5.06 3.01 -1.38
N GLY A 15 -4.05 3.79 -1.75
CA GLY A 15 -3.15 3.50 -2.87
C GLY A 15 -2.43 2.16 -2.71
N PHE A 16 -1.86 1.88 -1.54
CA PHE A 16 -1.21 0.60 -1.24
C PHE A 16 -2.18 -0.58 -1.33
N VAL A 17 -3.38 -0.45 -0.77
CA VAL A 17 -4.41 -1.51 -0.84
C VAL A 17 -4.82 -1.78 -2.29
N THR A 18 -5.03 -0.72 -3.08
CA THR A 18 -5.40 -0.84 -4.49
C THR A 18 -4.32 -1.53 -5.31
N LEU A 19 -3.05 -1.16 -5.11
CA LEU A 19 -1.91 -1.80 -5.77
C LEU A 19 -1.74 -3.26 -5.31
N GLY A 20 -1.92 -3.54 -4.03
CA GLY A 20 -1.91 -4.91 -3.48
C GLY A 20 -2.96 -5.78 -4.15
N TYR A 21 -4.19 -5.28 -4.30
CA TYR A 21 -5.25 -5.99 -5.01
C TYR A 21 -4.88 -6.29 -6.47
N MET A 22 -4.30 -5.32 -7.19
CA MET A 22 -3.87 -5.54 -8.57
C MET A 22 -2.72 -6.54 -8.69
N TRP A 23 -1.78 -6.55 -7.74
CA TRP A 23 -0.75 -7.58 -7.65
C TRP A 23 -1.33 -8.98 -7.41
N ALA A 24 -2.31 -9.12 -6.52
CA ALA A 24 -2.98 -10.39 -6.28
C ALA A 24 -3.70 -10.90 -7.55
N ARG A 25 -4.37 -10.01 -8.29
CA ARG A 25 -5.00 -10.36 -9.58
C ARG A 25 -3.97 -10.81 -10.62
N MET A 26 -2.87 -10.08 -10.77
CA MET A 26 -1.79 -10.47 -11.68
C MET A 26 -1.15 -11.80 -11.29
N ALA A 27 -0.96 -12.06 -9.99
CA ALA A 27 -0.42 -13.31 -9.50
C ALA A 27 -1.34 -14.49 -9.83
N LYS A 28 -2.66 -14.34 -9.65
CA LYS A 28 -3.64 -15.35 -10.06
C LYS A 28 -3.52 -15.69 -11.55
N VAL A 29 -3.55 -14.67 -12.42
CA VAL A 29 -3.41 -14.88 -13.87
C VAL A 29 -2.07 -15.53 -14.23
N ALA A 30 -0.98 -15.16 -13.53
CA ALA A 30 0.33 -15.76 -13.78
C ALA A 30 0.35 -17.25 -13.40
N LEU A 31 -0.21 -17.61 -12.26
CA LEU A 31 -0.33 -19.00 -11.80
C LEU A 31 -1.20 -19.83 -12.75
N ASP A 32 -2.34 -19.30 -13.19
CA ASP A 32 -3.21 -19.98 -14.15
C ASP A 32 -2.47 -20.26 -15.48
N LYS A 33 -1.67 -19.31 -15.96
CA LYS A 33 -0.85 -19.49 -17.16
C LYS A 33 0.28 -20.51 -16.97
N ILE A 34 0.91 -20.53 -15.79
CA ILE A 34 1.94 -21.52 -15.45
C ILE A 34 1.33 -22.93 -15.47
N ALA A 35 0.13 -23.09 -14.90
CA ALA A 35 -0.56 -24.37 -14.88
C ALA A 35 -0.96 -24.85 -16.29
N ALA A 36 -1.39 -23.93 -17.16
CA ALA A 36 -1.85 -24.26 -18.51
C ALA A 36 -0.72 -24.50 -19.52
N SER A 37 0.41 -23.79 -19.41
CA SER A 37 1.43 -23.75 -20.47
C SER A 37 2.87 -23.79 -19.97
N GLY A 38 3.08 -24.00 -18.68
CA GLY A 38 4.40 -24.07 -18.05
C GLY A 38 4.95 -22.72 -17.59
N GLU A 39 6.00 -22.78 -16.76
CA GLU A 39 6.66 -21.60 -16.22
C GLU A 39 7.53 -20.91 -17.28
N THR A 40 7.44 -19.58 -17.32
CA THR A 40 8.35 -18.73 -18.11
C THR A 40 9.08 -17.76 -17.19
N ALA A 41 10.25 -17.28 -17.60
CA ALA A 41 11.02 -16.29 -16.84
C ALA A 41 10.20 -15.02 -16.53
N TYR A 42 9.34 -14.59 -17.46
CA TYR A 42 8.42 -13.46 -17.26
C TYR A 42 7.42 -13.71 -16.14
N LEU A 43 6.74 -14.87 -16.14
CA LEU A 43 5.73 -15.21 -15.13
C LEU A 43 6.36 -15.39 -13.75
N LYS A 44 7.52 -16.05 -13.69
CA LYS A 44 8.32 -16.16 -12.46
C LYS A 44 8.70 -14.79 -11.91
N THR A 45 9.20 -13.90 -12.76
CA THR A 45 9.59 -12.53 -12.36
C THR A 45 8.37 -11.77 -11.82
N LYS A 46 7.22 -11.86 -12.49
CA LYS A 46 5.97 -11.22 -12.02
C LYS A 46 5.57 -11.69 -10.62
N LEU A 47 5.66 -12.98 -10.33
CA LEU A 47 5.34 -13.52 -8.99
C LEU A 47 6.34 -13.04 -7.93
N VAL A 48 7.64 -13.01 -8.26
CA VAL A 48 8.67 -12.51 -7.33
C VAL A 48 8.47 -11.03 -7.04
N THR A 49 8.21 -10.19 -8.06
CA THR A 49 7.96 -8.75 -7.85
C THR A 49 6.69 -8.53 -7.04
N GLY A 50 5.61 -9.27 -7.31
CA GLY A 50 4.38 -9.19 -6.53
C GLY A 50 4.59 -9.56 -5.07
N ARG A 51 5.36 -10.63 -4.81
CA ARG A 51 5.74 -11.04 -3.45
C ARG A 51 6.54 -9.95 -2.73
N PHE A 52 7.53 -9.35 -3.41
CA PHE A 52 8.29 -8.24 -2.87
C PHE A 52 7.38 -7.08 -2.46
N PHE A 53 6.41 -6.69 -3.30
CA PHE A 53 5.46 -5.63 -2.95
C PHE A 53 4.66 -5.98 -1.68
N MET A 54 4.13 -7.21 -1.60
CA MET A 54 3.35 -7.67 -0.45
C MET A 54 4.16 -7.70 0.84
N GLU A 55 5.41 -8.17 0.79
CA GLU A 55 6.25 -8.37 1.96
C GLU A 55 6.97 -7.09 2.40
N ARG A 56 7.28 -6.17 1.47
CA ARG A 56 8.17 -5.03 1.73
C ARG A 56 7.51 -3.68 1.62
N MET A 57 6.45 -3.52 0.82
CA MET A 57 5.79 -2.23 0.60
C MET A 57 4.42 -2.15 1.26
N LEU A 58 3.60 -3.20 1.14
CA LEU A 58 2.26 -3.23 1.72
C LEU A 58 2.21 -2.97 3.25
N PRO A 59 3.21 -3.36 4.07
CA PRO A 59 3.22 -3.03 5.49
C PRO A 59 3.18 -1.53 5.82
N GLU A 60 3.51 -0.64 4.87
CA GLU A 60 3.35 0.82 5.04
C GLU A 60 1.89 1.24 5.32
N THR A 61 0.91 0.41 4.95
CA THR A 61 -0.49 0.61 5.34
C THR A 61 -0.68 0.71 6.85
N ALA A 62 0.09 -0.03 7.65
CA ALA A 62 0.04 0.03 9.12
C ALA A 62 0.57 1.37 9.66
N LEU A 63 1.63 1.90 9.02
CA LEU A 63 2.18 3.22 9.35
C LEU A 63 1.13 4.31 9.10
N HIS A 64 0.52 4.32 7.91
CA HIS A 64 -0.51 5.30 7.58
C HIS A 64 -1.74 5.17 8.47
N LEU A 65 -2.16 3.95 8.81
CA LEU A 65 -3.25 3.72 9.74
C LEU A 65 -2.95 4.33 11.12
N ALA A 66 -1.73 4.12 11.64
CA ALA A 66 -1.33 4.70 12.92
C ALA A 66 -1.41 6.24 12.89
N ARG A 67 -0.93 6.89 11.82
CA ARG A 67 -1.01 8.35 11.65
C ARG A 67 -2.44 8.86 11.54
N ILE A 68 -3.32 8.13 10.85
CA ILE A 68 -4.75 8.46 10.78
C ILE A 68 -5.37 8.40 12.17
N GLN A 69 -5.03 7.40 12.98
CA GLN A 69 -5.57 7.20 14.33
C GLN A 69 -5.08 8.25 15.33
N THR A 70 -3.84 8.75 15.20
CA THR A 70 -3.32 9.82 16.08
C THR A 70 -4.01 11.17 15.86
N GLY A 71 -4.59 11.40 14.68
CA GLY A 71 -5.31 12.64 14.37
C GLY A 71 -4.40 13.87 14.29
N CYS A 72 -4.99 15.06 14.44
CA CYS A 72 -4.30 16.35 14.22
C CYS A 72 -3.83 17.05 15.50
N GLY A 73 -3.98 16.41 16.67
CA GLY A 73 -3.83 17.08 17.98
C GLY A 73 -2.52 17.82 18.13
N THR A 74 -1.40 17.13 17.93
CA THR A 74 -0.05 17.69 18.09
C THR A 74 0.30 18.74 17.04
N THR A 75 -0.16 18.57 15.79
CA THR A 75 0.15 19.51 14.69
C THR A 75 -0.63 20.82 14.83
N MET A 76 -1.83 20.76 15.40
CA MET A 76 -2.70 21.93 15.60
C MET A 76 -2.52 22.58 16.98
N GLU A 77 -1.65 22.02 17.82
CA GLU A 77 -1.32 22.58 19.15
C GLU A 77 -0.24 23.67 19.08
N LEU A 78 0.60 23.64 18.04
CA LEU A 78 1.64 24.65 17.86
C LEU A 78 1.03 25.98 17.39
N ALA A 79 1.37 27.07 18.07
CA ALA A 79 0.98 28.41 17.66
C ALA A 79 1.65 28.76 16.31
N ALA A 80 0.95 29.53 15.47
CA ALA A 80 1.45 29.89 14.13
C ALA A 80 2.79 30.63 14.18
N GLU A 81 3.02 31.38 15.27
CA GLU A 81 4.23 32.16 15.52
C GLU A 81 5.47 31.31 15.87
N ALA A 82 5.28 30.00 16.06
CA ALA A 82 6.36 29.06 16.39
C ALA A 82 6.89 28.26 15.18
N PHE A 83 6.43 28.58 13.96
CA PHE A 83 6.86 27.95 12.69
C PHE A 83 7.84 28.83 11.89
#